data_AF-A0A6M3LGE4-F1
#
_entry.id   AF-A0A6M3LGE4-F1
#
_cell.length_a   1.000
_cell.length_b   1.000
_cell.length_c   1.000
_cell.angle_alpha   90.00
_cell.angle_beta   90.00
_cell.angle_gamma   90.00
#
_symmetry.space_group_name_H-M   'P 1'
#
loop_
_entity.id
_entity.type
_entity.pdbx_description
1 polymer ?
#
loop_
_entity_poly.entity_id
_entity_poly.type
_entity_poly.pdbx_seq_one_letter_code
_entity_poly.pdbx_strand_id
1 'polypeptide(L)'
;CPVTGQPDFAELTITYSPDEWLCETKSLKLWLWSFRETSKFNEALTHAIAQKFWETIKPVHVSVTSRFNTRGGISVSTTADISI
;
A
#
# COMPACT_ATOMS: atom_id res chain seq x y z
N CYS A 1 -10.59 7.24 -6.30
CA CYS A 1 -11.16 8.17 -5.30
C CYS A 1 -12.62 7.82 -4.96
N PRO A 2 -12.97 7.67 -3.67
CA PRO A 2 -14.33 7.36 -3.22
C PRO A 2 -15.40 8.42 -3.59
N VAL A 3 -14.98 9.68 -3.76
CA VAL A 3 -15.90 10.80 -4.03
C VAL A 3 -16.19 10.96 -5.52
N THR A 4 -15.14 10.91 -6.35
CA THR A 4 -15.26 11.24 -7.79
C THR A 4 -15.30 10.01 -8.69
N GLY A 5 -15.00 8.81 -8.17
CA GLY A 5 -14.85 7.59 -8.96
C GLY A 5 -13.62 7.57 -9.88
N GLN A 6 -12.86 8.67 -9.97
CA GLN A 6 -11.68 8.74 -10.83
C GLN A 6 -10.54 7.85 -10.29
N PRO A 7 -9.77 7.17 -11.17
CA PRO A 7 -8.65 6.32 -10.77
C PRO A 7 -7.45 7.13 -10.30
N ASP A 8 -6.88 6.75 -9.16
CA ASP A 8 -5.68 7.33 -8.59
C ASP A 8 -4.46 6.47 -8.96
N PHE A 9 -3.30 7.11 -9.14
CA PHE A 9 -2.04 6.44 -9.46
C PHE A 9 -1.00 6.84 -8.42
N ALA A 10 -0.18 5.87 -8.00
CA ALA A 10 0.86 6.09 -7.01
C ALA A 10 2.09 5.23 -7.27
N GLU A 11 3.24 5.73 -6.85
CA GLU A 11 4.42 4.90 -6.61
C GLU A 11 4.35 4.34 -5.19
N LEU A 12 4.51 3.02 -5.06
CA LEU A 12 4.46 2.31 -3.79
C LEU A 12 5.85 1.77 -3.44
N THR A 13 6.34 2.09 -2.24
CA THR A 13 7.55 1.52 -1.65
C THR A 13 7.17 0.68 -0.44
N ILE A 14 7.49 -0.62 -0.45
CA ILE A 14 7.28 -1.53 0.69
C ILE A 14 8.66 -1.94 1.21
N THR A 15 8.96 -1.56 2.45
CA THR A 15 10.18 -1.96 3.16
C THR A 15 9.79 -2.80 4.35
N TYR A 16 10.33 -4.01 4.48
CA TYR A 16 10.00 -4.90 5.58
C TYR A 16 11.22 -5.68 6.08
N SER A 17 11.18 -6.05 7.35
CA SER A 17 12.14 -6.95 8.00
C SER A 17 11.49 -8.32 8.12
N PRO A 18 11.94 -9.33 7.36
CA PRO A 18 11.31 -10.65 7.36
C PRO A 18 11.48 -11.38 8.69
N ASP A 19 10.57 -12.31 8.96
CA ASP A 19 10.69 -13.33 10.00
C ASP A 19 10.83 -14.71 9.31
N GLU A 20 9.90 -15.64 9.52
CA GLU A 20 9.95 -16.98 8.91
C GLU A 20 9.66 -16.98 7.40
N TRP A 21 8.95 -15.97 6.87
CA TRP A 21 8.44 -15.96 5.50
C TRP A 21 8.96 -14.78 4.68
N LEU A 22 9.23 -15.04 3.41
CA LEU A 22 9.58 -14.03 2.41
C LEU A 22 8.44 -13.84 1.41
N CYS A 23 8.24 -12.60 0.99
CA CYS A 23 7.24 -12.27 -0.03
C CYS A 23 7.77 -12.62 -1.43
N GLU A 24 7.01 -13.41 -2.20
CA GLU A 24 7.33 -13.74 -3.60
C GLU A 24 6.86 -12.62 -4.54
N THR A 25 7.76 -12.13 -5.39
CA THR A 25 7.56 -10.89 -6.17
C THR A 25 6.41 -10.94 -7.18
N LYS A 26 6.18 -12.06 -7.85
CA LYS A 26 5.07 -12.21 -8.80
C LYS A 26 3.73 -12.19 -8.06
N SER A 27 3.64 -12.86 -6.93
CA SER A 27 2.47 -12.90 -6.06
C SER A 27 2.16 -11.52 -5.50
N LEU A 28 3.19 -10.77 -5.07
CA LEU A 28 3.04 -9.37 -4.64
C LEU A 28 2.43 -8.50 -5.74
N LYS A 29 2.92 -8.61 -6.98
CA LYS A 29 2.38 -7.87 -8.13
C LYS A 29 0.89 -8.20 -8.36
N LEU A 30 0.54 -9.49 -8.39
CA LEU A 30 -0.85 -9.92 -8.62
C LEU A 30 -1.76 -9.50 -7.47
N TRP A 31 -1.26 -9.55 -6.23
CA TRP A 31 -1.98 -9.09 -5.05
C TRP A 31 -2.22 -7.57 -5.08
N LEU A 32 -1.23 -6.75 -5.49
CA LEU A 32 -1.42 -5.31 -5.66
C LEU A 32 -2.49 -4.98 -6.72
N TRP A 33 -2.62 -5.79 -7.77
CA TRP A 33 -3.68 -5.60 -8.77
C TRP A 33 -5.10 -5.76 -8.20
N SER A 34 -5.26 -6.50 -7.09
CA SER A 34 -6.56 -6.63 -6.43
C SER A 34 -7.11 -5.32 -5.88
N PHE A 35 -6.24 -4.31 -5.65
CA PHE A 35 -6.65 -2.99 -5.15
C PHE A 35 -7.13 -2.04 -6.24
N ARG A 36 -7.01 -2.40 -7.53
CA ARG A 36 -7.30 -1.49 -8.66
C ARG A 36 -8.72 -0.94 -8.65
N GLU A 37 -9.69 -1.77 -8.32
CA GLU A 37 -11.11 -1.41 -8.28
C GLU A 37 -11.58 -1.05 -6.86
N THR A 38 -10.65 -0.76 -5.95
CA THR A 38 -10.96 -0.40 -4.57
C THR A 38 -11.10 1.11 -4.41
N SER A 39 -12.29 1.56 -3.98
CA SER A 39 -12.53 2.96 -3.63
C SER A 39 -12.12 3.25 -2.19
N LYS A 40 -10.90 3.79 -1.99
CA LYS A 40 -10.38 4.26 -0.70
C LYS A 40 -9.68 5.62 -0.84
N PHE A 41 -9.62 6.38 0.25
CA PHE A 41 -8.72 7.55 0.36
C PHE A 41 -7.26 7.08 0.35
N ASN A 42 -6.35 7.97 -0.04
CA ASN A 42 -4.94 7.67 -0.25
C ASN A 42 -4.28 7.10 1.03
N GLU A 43 -4.52 7.76 2.16
CA GLU A 43 -4.05 7.36 3.49
C GLU A 43 -4.59 5.98 3.89
N ALA A 44 -5.90 5.79 3.71
CA ALA A 44 -6.59 4.56 4.08
C ALA A 44 -6.17 3.38 3.19
N LEU A 45 -5.83 3.64 1.93
CA LEU A 45 -5.30 2.63 1.02
C LEU A 45 -3.89 2.20 1.44
N THR A 46 -3.00 3.16 1.74
CA THR A 46 -1.64 2.88 2.23
C THR A 46 -1.66 2.04 3.50
N HIS A 47 -2.47 2.43 4.48
CA HIS A 47 -2.62 1.65 5.72
C HIS A 47 -3.19 0.25 5.45
N ALA A 48 -4.21 0.12 4.59
CA ALA A 48 -4.79 -1.19 4.27
C ALA A 48 -3.79 -2.13 3.58
N ILE A 49 -2.91 -1.60 2.73
CA ILE A 49 -1.83 -2.37 2.10
C ILE A 49 -0.83 -2.84 3.18
N ALA A 50 -0.36 -1.94 4.05
CA ALA A 50 0.56 -2.28 5.13
C ALA A 50 -0.02 -3.37 6.05
N GLN A 51 -1.26 -3.18 6.51
CA GLN A 51 -1.94 -4.10 7.41
C GLN A 51 -2.12 -5.49 6.77
N LYS A 52 -2.62 -5.56 5.54
CA LYS A 52 -2.81 -6.85 4.86
C LYS A 52 -1.47 -7.55 4.56
N PHE A 53 -0.43 -6.78 4.22
CA PHE A 53 0.91 -7.34 4.03
C PHE A 53 1.44 -7.94 5.34
N TRP A 54 1.28 -7.21 6.45
CA TRP A 54 1.63 -7.67 7.79
C TRP A 54 0.93 -8.97 8.17
N GLU A 55 -0.40 -9.02 8.02
CA GLU A 55 -1.21 -10.20 8.35
C GLU A 55 -0.85 -11.44 7.52
N THR A 56 -0.40 -11.23 6.28
CA THR A 56 -0.09 -12.32 5.34
C THR A 56 1.34 -12.84 5.47
N ILE A 57 2.32 -11.93 5.53
CA ILE A 57 3.76 -12.28 5.55
C ILE A 57 4.29 -12.43 6.97
N LYS A 58 3.62 -11.82 7.96
CA LYS A 58 4.02 -11.79 9.38
C LYS A 58 5.49 -11.36 9.60
N PRO A 59 5.94 -10.24 9.01
CA PRO A 59 7.29 -9.74 9.23
C PRO A 59 7.44 -9.17 10.65
N VAL A 60 8.67 -8.87 11.07
CA VAL A 60 8.96 -8.18 12.35
C VAL A 60 8.61 -6.70 12.28
N HIS A 61 8.74 -6.10 11.10
CA HIS A 61 8.41 -4.70 10.81
C HIS A 61 8.01 -4.57 9.33
N VAL A 62 7.04 -3.72 9.02
CA VAL A 62 6.76 -3.25 7.66
C VAL A 62 6.43 -1.76 7.63
N SER A 63 7.04 -1.06 6.68
CA SER A 63 6.73 0.32 6.30
C SER A 63 6.28 0.36 4.86
N VAL A 64 5.11 0.94 4.62
CA VAL A 64 4.56 1.14 3.28
C VAL A 64 4.41 2.63 3.04
N THR A 65 5.11 3.14 2.02
CA THR A 65 4.99 4.53 1.58
C THR A 65 4.34 4.57 0.20
N SER A 66 3.30 5.39 0.06
CA SER A 66 2.62 5.66 -1.21
C SER A 66 2.77 7.13 -1.58
N ARG A 67 3.35 7.40 -2.76
CA ARG A 67 3.44 8.73 -3.36
C ARG A 67 2.42 8.84 -4.50
N PHE A 68 1.30 9.52 -4.23
CA PHE A 68 0.21 9.66 -5.19
C PHE A 68 0.45 10.82 -6.16
N ASN A 69 0.00 10.64 -7.40
CA ASN A 69 0.04 11.68 -8.42
C ASN A 69 -0.83 12.89 -8.02
N THR A 70 -0.41 14.06 -8.47
CA THR A 70 -1.07 15.34 -8.18
C THR A 70 -2.50 15.38 -8.70
N ARG A 71 -3.43 15.83 -7.85
CA ARG A 71 -4.81 16.17 -8.22
C ARG A 71 -5.16 17.57 -7.72
N GLY A 72 -5.71 18.40 -8.61
CA GLY A 72 -6.05 19.79 -8.26
C GLY A 72 -4.85 20.62 -7.78
N GLY A 73 -3.63 20.30 -8.24
CA GLY A 73 -2.40 20.98 -7.83
C GLY A 73 -1.78 20.47 -6.53
N ILE A 74 -2.38 19.49 -5.86
CA ILE A 74 -1.89 18.92 -4.59
C ILE A 74 -1.56 17.44 -4.78
N SER A 75 -0.37 17.02 -4.35
CA SER A 75 0.02 15.61 -4.25
C SER A 75 0.00 15.17 -2.79
N VAL A 76 -0.23 13.88 -2.58
CA VAL A 76 -0.32 13.27 -1.25
C VAL A 76 0.73 12.17 -1.15
N SER A 77 1.58 12.25 -0.13
CA SER A 77 2.53 11.20 0.23
C SER A 77 2.18 10.74 1.64
N THR A 78 2.03 9.42 1.81
CA THR A 78 1.61 8.83 3.09
C THR A 78 2.48 7.62 3.39
N THR A 79 2.80 7.43 4.67
CA THR A 79 3.56 6.28 5.16
C THR A 79 2.78 5.62 6.29
N ALA A 80 2.67 4.30 6.24
CA ALA A 80 2.11 3.48 7.31
C ALA A 80 3.18 2.50 7.80
N ASP A 81 3.49 2.58 9.10
CA ASP A 81 4.49 1.75 9.77
C ASP A 81 3.79 0.82 10.77
N ILE A 82 4.14 -0.47 10.74
CA ILE A 82 3.61 -1.50 11.64
C ILE A 82 4.78 -2.33 12.14
N SER A 83 4.89 -2.47 13.47
CA SER A 83 5.88 -3.29 14.17
C SER A 83 5.16 -4.21 15.17
N ILE A 84 5.80 -5.34 15.52
CA ILE A 84 5.40 -6.20 16.65
C ILE A 84 5.49 -5.42 17.97
#